data_AF-A0A180GQA9-F1
#
_entry.id   AF-A0A180GQA9-F1
#
_cell.length_a   1.000
_cell.length_b   1.000
_cell.length_c   1.000
_cell.angle_alpha   90.00
_cell.angle_beta   90.00
_cell.angle_gamma   90.00
#
_symmetry.space_group_name_H-M   'P 1'
#
loop_
_entity.id
_entity.type
_entity.pdbx_description
1 polymer ?
#
loop_
_entity_poly.entity_id
_entity_poly.type
_entity_poly.pdbx_seq_one_letter_code
_entity_poly.pdbx_strand_id
1 'polypeptide(L)'
;MTFHQWRARTKLALMIGCIFGPLSNICVPHSVLVHCSPMEFLKPTKPDVFPSALTGFSPQTPRKTTGTVGALEGHLLREAQPSALSPKQKVGNAQNGEELVRISRPPTLDHGKGTTVPFQSLPHQAVPSHALLEVLKKLEADLNVYVVIISGRDKAFLEETFGQYSSFHLSAEYGALWRKPGDEWDQAKDLDGKLGWKQDVKVLMDALVDKHKNLFQGRVWVEEKKTTLVLHYRELQEIKLPSKVELEGLQKVKKFLGELENNEKVKGHDLKVESDNAAIEVRMALFNKGQIAREVLESKENVGMVLCAGDSKADEDMIKVLHQMQKRNPNSIPSLTTLHVDNGKAGTDKAFHSEAQYEVKDAQEFTTLLREFYGLPRQDVQKGFSEIKLAADARHVKKLAAAKSKNAQE
;
A
#
# COMPACT_ATOMS: atom_id res chain seq x y z
N MET A 1 -0.80 -29.71 -12.53
CA MET A 1 -1.97 -29.26 -11.75
C MET A 1 -2.31 -27.86 -12.22
N THR A 2 -3.57 -27.54 -12.53
CA THR A 2 -3.97 -26.18 -12.92
C THR A 2 -3.97 -25.24 -11.71
N PHE A 3 -3.86 -23.93 -11.93
CA PHE A 3 -3.94 -22.93 -10.86
C PHE A 3 -5.23 -23.06 -10.04
N HIS A 4 -6.36 -23.34 -10.69
CA HIS A 4 -7.63 -23.59 -10.01
C HIS A 4 -7.62 -24.86 -9.15
N GLN A 5 -7.02 -25.95 -9.65
CA GLN A 5 -6.87 -27.20 -8.88
C GLN A 5 -5.91 -27.01 -7.69
N TRP A 6 -4.89 -26.18 -7.84
CA TRP A 6 -3.98 -25.81 -6.76
C TRP A 6 -4.69 -24.99 -5.69
N ARG A 7 -5.43 -23.94 -6.07
CA ARG A 7 -6.22 -23.09 -5.16
C ARG A 7 -7.23 -23.90 -4.35
N ALA A 8 -7.87 -24.90 -4.97
CA ALA A 8 -8.86 -25.74 -4.30
C ALA A 8 -8.27 -26.69 -3.23
N ARG A 9 -6.94 -26.85 -3.17
CA ARG A 9 -6.25 -27.83 -2.30
C ARG A 9 -5.28 -27.21 -1.31
N THR A 10 -4.95 -25.93 -1.47
CA THR A 10 -3.99 -25.22 -0.62
C THR A 10 -4.71 -24.14 0.16
N LYS A 11 -4.58 -24.16 1.49
CA LYS A 11 -5.11 -23.06 2.31
C LYS A 11 -4.22 -21.83 2.17
N LEU A 12 -4.82 -20.70 1.84
CA LEU A 12 -4.17 -19.40 1.69
C LEU A 12 -4.54 -18.51 2.88
N ALA A 13 -3.56 -17.89 3.52
CA ALA A 13 -3.81 -16.74 4.39
C ALA A 13 -3.56 -15.45 3.60
N LEU A 14 -4.59 -14.64 3.42
CA LEU A 14 -4.50 -13.31 2.80
C LEU A 14 -4.49 -12.26 3.92
N MET A 15 -3.33 -11.68 4.17
CA MET A 15 -3.13 -10.62 5.15
C MET A 15 -3.07 -9.26 4.48
N ILE A 16 -3.95 -8.35 4.89
CA ILE A 16 -4.06 -6.99 4.34
C ILE A 16 -3.84 -6.00 5.48
N GLY A 17 -2.73 -5.26 5.42
CA GLY A 17 -2.27 -4.34 6.46
C GLY A 17 -2.86 -2.96 6.39
N CYS A 18 -3.31 -2.54 5.22
CA CYS A 18 -3.88 -1.22 5.09
C CYS A 18 -5.00 -1.23 4.06
N ILE A 19 -5.81 -0.19 4.12
CA ILE A 19 -6.94 -0.03 3.23
C ILE A 19 -6.76 1.23 2.37
N PHE A 20 -5.72 2.07 2.56
CA PHE A 20 -5.60 3.36 1.84
C PHE A 20 -4.17 3.90 1.68
N GLY A 21 -3.93 4.58 0.54
CA GLY A 21 -2.75 5.37 0.12
C GLY A 21 -3.20 6.56 -0.76
N PRO A 22 -2.44 7.62 -1.12
CA PRO A 22 -2.83 8.96 -1.63
C PRO A 22 -3.31 9.07 -3.08
N LEU A 23 -4.31 9.93 -3.34
CA LEU A 23 -4.38 10.71 -4.59
C LEU A 23 -5.11 12.05 -4.53
N SER A 24 -4.47 12.98 -5.25
CA SER A 24 -4.95 14.26 -5.72
C SER A 24 -5.96 14.13 -6.87
N ASN A 25 -7.01 14.94 -6.85
CA ASN A 25 -8.02 15.06 -7.90
C ASN A 25 -7.45 15.49 -9.27
N ILE A 26 -7.65 14.70 -10.35
CA ILE A 26 -7.82 15.18 -11.75
C ILE A 26 -8.81 14.27 -12.51
N CYS A 27 -9.64 14.86 -13.37
CA CYS A 27 -10.72 14.25 -14.16
C CYS A 27 -10.30 13.94 -15.61
N VAL A 28 -10.90 12.89 -16.22
CA VAL A 28 -11.11 12.50 -17.67
C VAL A 28 -9.91 12.18 -18.62
N PRO A 29 -10.09 11.52 -19.81
CA PRO A 29 -10.97 10.40 -20.23
C PRO A 29 -10.24 9.23 -21.00
N HIS A 30 -10.90 8.06 -21.06
CA HIS A 30 -10.84 6.92 -22.03
C HIS A 30 -9.50 6.20 -22.43
N SER A 31 -9.39 4.97 -21.92
CA SER A 31 -9.03 3.66 -22.56
C SER A 31 -7.84 3.51 -23.52
N VAL A 32 -6.87 2.64 -23.14
CA VAL A 32 -6.21 1.64 -24.01
C VAL A 32 -5.84 0.39 -23.18
N LEU A 33 -6.23 -0.80 -23.64
CA LEU A 33 -5.96 -2.11 -23.04
C LEU A 33 -4.72 -2.74 -23.70
N VAL A 34 -3.74 -3.18 -22.90
CA VAL A 34 -2.63 -4.05 -23.36
C VAL A 34 -2.67 -5.37 -22.59
N HIS A 35 -2.54 -6.46 -23.34
CA HIS A 35 -2.64 -7.85 -22.92
C HIS A 35 -1.26 -8.37 -22.48
N CYS A 36 -1.10 -8.81 -21.23
CA CYS A 36 0.10 -9.51 -20.74
C CYS A 36 -0.25 -10.41 -19.53
N SER A 37 0.48 -11.53 -19.42
CA SER A 37 0.28 -12.68 -18.53
C SER A 37 0.52 -12.41 -17.02
N PRO A 38 0.04 -13.28 -16.10
CA PRO A 38 -0.24 -12.94 -14.69
C PRO A 38 0.97 -12.66 -13.77
N MET A 39 2.22 -12.83 -14.21
CA MET A 39 3.41 -12.70 -13.36
C MET A 39 4.48 -11.74 -13.88
N GLU A 40 4.25 -11.03 -14.99
CA GLU A 40 5.21 -10.07 -15.54
C GLU A 40 5.14 -8.67 -14.91
N PHE A 41 4.19 -8.43 -13.99
CA PHE A 41 3.91 -7.10 -13.44
C PHE A 41 4.66 -6.76 -12.15
N LEU A 42 5.19 -7.77 -11.46
CA LEU A 42 5.84 -7.58 -10.16
C LEU A 42 7.29 -7.16 -10.33
N LYS A 43 7.64 -5.98 -9.82
CA LYS A 43 9.03 -5.54 -9.76
C LYS A 43 9.66 -6.02 -8.46
N PRO A 44 10.81 -6.72 -8.50
CA PRO A 44 11.56 -7.02 -7.28
C PRO A 44 12.10 -5.72 -6.67
N THR A 45 12.04 -5.62 -5.35
CA THR A 45 12.47 -4.43 -4.60
C THR A 45 14.00 -4.33 -4.42
N LYS A 46 14.77 -5.36 -4.82
CA LYS A 46 16.24 -5.43 -4.71
C LYS A 46 16.87 -5.95 -6.01
N PRO A 47 18.03 -5.41 -6.45
CA PRO A 47 18.84 -6.05 -7.50
C PRO A 47 19.45 -7.36 -6.96
N ASP A 48 19.34 -8.44 -7.74
CA ASP A 48 19.55 -9.83 -7.29
C ASP A 48 20.94 -10.14 -6.73
N VAL A 49 20.95 -10.95 -5.66
CA VAL A 49 21.99 -11.95 -5.38
C VAL A 49 21.30 -13.31 -5.43
N PHE A 50 21.46 -14.03 -6.54
CA PHE A 50 20.91 -15.38 -6.75
C PHE A 50 21.59 -16.43 -5.87
N PRO A 51 20.84 -17.40 -5.32
CA PRO A 51 21.28 -18.77 -5.21
C PRO A 51 20.60 -19.60 -6.32
N SER A 52 21.39 -20.12 -7.24
CA SER A 52 20.97 -21.02 -8.31
C SER A 52 20.42 -22.34 -7.77
N ALA A 53 19.16 -22.65 -8.05
CA ALA A 53 18.69 -24.03 -8.12
C ALA A 53 17.42 -24.10 -8.98
N LEU A 54 17.35 -25.13 -9.84
CA LEU A 54 16.23 -25.54 -10.69
C LEU A 54 16.19 -24.93 -12.11
N THR A 55 17.18 -25.30 -12.93
CA THR A 55 16.93 -25.54 -14.37
C THR A 55 17.36 -26.96 -14.70
N GLY A 56 16.40 -27.86 -14.80
CA GLY A 56 16.60 -29.18 -15.38
C GLY A 56 15.41 -29.48 -16.25
N PHE A 57 15.58 -29.37 -17.57
CA PHE A 57 15.04 -30.26 -18.61
C PHE A 57 15.46 -29.70 -19.98
N SER A 58 16.34 -30.46 -20.64
CA SER A 58 16.75 -30.30 -22.04
C SER A 58 16.10 -31.42 -22.86
N PRO A 59 15.75 -31.18 -24.13
CA PRO A 59 15.89 -32.22 -25.13
C PRO A 59 16.79 -31.80 -26.31
N GLN A 60 17.90 -32.53 -26.40
CA GLN A 60 18.65 -33.02 -27.57
C GLN A 60 18.31 -32.48 -29.00
N THR A 61 19.27 -31.70 -29.57
CA THR A 61 20.11 -31.91 -30.80
C THR A 61 19.57 -32.64 -32.06
N PRO A 62 20.27 -32.62 -33.23
CA PRO A 62 21.22 -31.63 -33.82
C PRO A 62 21.10 -31.46 -35.37
N ARG A 63 21.92 -30.55 -35.95
CA ARG A 63 22.77 -30.67 -37.19
C ARG A 63 22.81 -29.34 -37.95
N LYS A 64 23.84 -28.90 -38.66
CA LYS A 64 25.28 -29.24 -38.83
C LYS A 64 25.83 -28.16 -39.81
N THR A 65 27.10 -27.75 -39.62
CA THR A 65 28.16 -27.47 -40.65
C THR A 65 27.89 -26.40 -41.74
N THR A 66 28.81 -25.64 -42.32
CA THR A 66 30.28 -25.44 -42.35
C THR A 66 30.51 -24.34 -43.41
N GLY A 67 31.66 -23.67 -43.43
CA GLY A 67 32.24 -23.22 -44.71
C GLY A 67 32.80 -21.81 -44.76
N THR A 68 34.08 -21.74 -45.10
CA THR A 68 35.04 -20.63 -44.98
C THR A 68 35.47 -20.15 -46.40
N VAL A 69 36.23 -19.03 -46.44
CA VAL A 69 37.18 -18.57 -47.51
C VAL A 69 36.53 -17.95 -48.77
N GLY A 70 37.00 -16.88 -49.44
CA GLY A 70 38.16 -15.97 -49.42
C GLY A 70 37.97 -14.93 -50.56
N ALA A 71 38.34 -13.67 -50.38
CA ALA A 71 39.51 -13.00 -50.98
C ALA A 71 39.57 -12.91 -52.53
N LEU A 72 39.53 -11.69 -53.10
CA LEU A 72 40.62 -11.08 -53.91
C LEU A 72 40.19 -9.81 -54.68
N GLU A 73 41.21 -8.99 -54.92
CA GLU A 73 41.31 -7.59 -55.37
C GLU A 73 41.08 -7.34 -56.88
N GLY A 74 40.97 -6.04 -57.29
CA GLY A 74 41.34 -5.62 -58.65
C GLY A 74 40.79 -4.28 -59.22
N HIS A 75 41.47 -3.17 -58.90
CA HIS A 75 41.92 -2.05 -59.78
C HIS A 75 41.03 -1.19 -60.75
N LEU A 76 41.16 0.16 -60.57
CA LEU A 76 41.42 1.28 -61.56
C LEU A 76 40.32 1.61 -62.62
N LEU A 77 39.89 2.85 -62.98
CA LEU A 77 40.42 4.23 -63.01
C LEU A 77 39.30 5.29 -63.27
N ARG A 78 39.58 6.54 -62.82
CA ARG A 78 39.29 7.90 -63.37
C ARG A 78 37.91 8.62 -63.31
N GLU A 79 37.99 9.77 -62.60
CA GLU A 79 37.57 11.16 -62.92
C GLU A 79 36.08 11.56 -63.03
N ALA A 80 35.58 12.28 -62.00
CA ALA A 80 35.18 13.70 -62.06
C ALA A 80 34.47 14.15 -60.76
N GLN A 81 34.93 15.25 -60.16
CA GLN A 81 34.25 16.03 -59.11
C GLN A 81 33.43 17.18 -59.76
N PRO A 82 32.65 18.02 -59.04
CA PRO A 82 32.33 18.06 -57.60
C PRO A 82 30.81 18.24 -57.29
N SER A 83 30.36 17.94 -56.06
CA SER A 83 29.54 18.86 -55.25
C SER A 83 29.04 18.21 -53.95
N ALA A 84 29.01 19.04 -52.91
CA ALA A 84 28.29 18.87 -51.65
C ALA A 84 28.76 17.77 -50.67
N LEU A 85 29.76 18.17 -49.87
CA LEU A 85 29.83 18.04 -48.41
C LEU A 85 29.09 16.83 -47.79
N SER A 86 29.90 15.82 -47.49
CA SER A 86 29.59 14.71 -46.60
C SER A 86 29.55 15.11 -45.12
N PRO A 87 28.85 14.32 -44.29
CA PRO A 87 28.93 14.36 -42.83
C PRO A 87 30.29 13.80 -42.37
N LYS A 88 30.98 14.48 -41.47
CA LYS A 88 32.17 13.91 -40.80
C LYS A 88 31.75 13.12 -39.57
N GLN A 89 31.64 11.81 -39.72
CA GLN A 89 31.94 10.86 -38.65
C GLN A 89 33.44 10.94 -38.32
N LYS A 90 33.78 11.08 -37.04
CA LYS A 90 35.01 10.53 -36.48
C LYS A 90 34.60 9.25 -35.76
N VAL A 91 35.04 8.12 -36.30
CA VAL A 91 35.06 6.83 -35.64
C VAL A 91 36.18 6.85 -34.60
N GLY A 92 35.84 6.52 -33.36
CA GLY A 92 36.77 6.34 -32.26
C GLY A 92 36.17 5.33 -31.28
N ASN A 93 36.48 4.07 -31.55
CA ASN A 93 36.42 2.86 -30.72
C ASN A 93 35.30 2.66 -29.68
N ALA A 94 34.61 1.55 -29.91
CA ALA A 94 33.67 0.89 -29.02
C ALA A 94 34.25 0.62 -27.61
N GLN A 95 33.47 1.00 -26.60
CA GLN A 95 33.39 0.29 -25.34
C GLN A 95 31.92 0.02 -25.06
N ASN A 96 31.62 -1.25 -24.79
CA ASN A 96 30.29 -1.77 -24.48
C ASN A 96 29.66 -0.98 -23.33
N GLY A 97 28.71 -0.11 -23.67
CA GLY A 97 27.74 0.42 -22.74
C GLY A 97 26.37 -0.02 -23.23
N GLU A 98 25.67 -0.81 -22.42
CA GLU A 98 24.26 -1.09 -22.62
C GLU A 98 23.53 0.25 -22.66
N GLU A 99 23.09 0.65 -23.86
CA GLU A 99 22.30 1.84 -24.06
C GLU A 99 20.93 1.59 -23.41
N LEU A 100 20.76 2.14 -22.22
CA LEU A 100 19.48 2.21 -21.53
C LEU A 100 18.49 2.91 -22.46
N VAL A 101 17.64 2.14 -23.14
CA VAL A 101 16.54 2.67 -23.95
C VAL A 101 15.63 3.45 -23.01
N ARG A 102 15.85 4.77 -22.94
CA ARG A 102 14.94 5.71 -22.31
C ARG A 102 13.72 5.78 -23.20
N ILE A 103 12.73 4.95 -22.90
CA ILE A 103 11.38 5.14 -23.40
C ILE A 103 10.89 6.45 -22.79
N SER A 104 10.82 7.48 -23.62
CA SER A 104 10.16 8.75 -23.37
C SER A 104 8.75 8.47 -22.86
N ARG A 105 8.50 8.69 -21.56
CA ARG A 105 7.18 8.49 -20.95
C ARG A 105 6.24 9.61 -21.40
N PRO A 106 5.09 9.30 -22.03
CA PRO A 106 4.00 10.27 -22.08
C PRO A 106 3.47 10.47 -20.63
N PRO A 107 3.02 11.69 -20.26
CA PRO A 107 2.47 11.95 -18.94
C PRO A 107 1.03 11.42 -18.90
N THR A 108 0.82 10.17 -18.50
CA THR A 108 -0.52 9.58 -18.48
C THR A 108 -0.82 8.70 -17.26
N LEU A 109 -2.04 8.90 -16.75
CA LEU A 109 -2.89 8.02 -15.93
C LEU A 109 -2.55 7.91 -14.43
N ASP A 110 -3.32 8.64 -13.62
CA ASP A 110 -3.27 8.62 -12.16
C ASP A 110 -4.30 7.63 -11.61
N HIS A 111 -3.88 6.37 -11.44
CA HIS A 111 -4.71 5.31 -10.87
C HIS A 111 -4.61 5.33 -9.33
N GLY A 112 -5.78 5.22 -8.68
CA GLY A 112 -5.98 5.36 -7.23
C GLY A 112 -4.98 4.59 -6.37
N LYS A 113 -4.14 5.29 -5.61
CA LYS A 113 -3.07 4.68 -4.82
C LYS A 113 -3.59 4.28 -3.44
N GLY A 114 -2.98 3.28 -2.80
CA GLY A 114 -3.49 2.62 -1.58
C GLY A 114 -3.61 1.12 -1.71
N THR A 115 -3.62 0.38 -0.60
CA THR A 115 -3.58 -1.09 -0.69
C THR A 115 -4.85 -1.67 -1.31
N THR A 116 -6.05 -1.33 -0.79
CA THR A 116 -7.32 -1.86 -1.31
C THR A 116 -8.24 -0.78 -1.86
N VAL A 117 -8.13 0.45 -1.36
CA VAL A 117 -8.97 1.57 -1.80
C VAL A 117 -8.09 2.79 -2.13
N PRO A 118 -8.46 3.57 -3.17
CA PRO A 118 -7.85 4.87 -3.40
C PRO A 118 -7.96 5.80 -2.17
N PHE A 119 -6.94 6.58 -1.83
CA PHE A 119 -7.04 7.56 -0.72
C PHE A 119 -8.19 8.48 -0.92
N GLN A 120 -8.61 9.02 0.21
CA GLN A 120 -9.35 10.26 0.23
C GLN A 120 -8.73 11.21 1.24
N SER A 121 -8.90 12.52 1.00
CA SER A 121 -8.50 13.57 1.94
C SER A 121 -9.22 13.41 3.29
N LEU A 122 -10.47 12.94 3.26
CA LEU A 122 -11.26 12.66 4.45
C LEU A 122 -11.30 11.15 4.75
N PRO A 123 -11.01 10.72 6.01
CA PRO A 123 -11.04 9.33 6.43
C PRO A 123 -12.28 8.53 6.03
N HIS A 124 -13.48 9.10 6.15
CA HIS A 124 -14.75 8.38 5.93
C HIS A 124 -15.07 8.14 4.45
N GLN A 125 -14.45 8.88 3.54
CA GLN A 125 -14.68 8.71 2.09
C GLN A 125 -13.90 7.51 1.52
N ALA A 126 -13.01 6.95 2.32
CA ALA A 126 -12.11 5.91 1.90
C ALA A 126 -12.85 4.55 1.94
N VAL A 127 -13.67 4.27 0.93
CA VAL A 127 -14.57 3.10 0.88
C VAL A 127 -14.31 2.21 -0.35
N PRO A 128 -14.45 0.87 -0.24
CA PRO A 128 -14.20 -0.08 -1.33
C PRO A 128 -14.92 0.24 -2.64
N SER A 129 -14.21 0.10 -3.76
CA SER A 129 -14.81 0.16 -5.10
C SER A 129 -15.70 -1.05 -5.36
N HIS A 130 -16.62 -0.95 -6.33
CA HIS A 130 -17.41 -2.12 -6.78
C HIS A 130 -16.52 -3.28 -7.23
N ALA A 131 -15.42 -2.98 -7.93
CA ALA A 131 -14.47 -3.98 -8.40
C ALA A 131 -13.85 -4.78 -7.24
N LEU A 132 -13.53 -4.10 -6.14
CA LEU A 132 -13.02 -4.74 -4.93
C LEU A 132 -14.12 -5.49 -4.18
N LEU A 133 -15.32 -4.92 -4.05
CA LEU A 133 -16.45 -5.58 -3.36
C LEU A 133 -16.80 -6.94 -3.98
N GLU A 134 -16.70 -7.09 -5.30
CA GLU A 134 -16.86 -8.38 -5.99
C GLU A 134 -15.81 -9.40 -5.56
N VAL A 135 -14.55 -8.98 -5.44
CA VAL A 135 -13.45 -9.82 -4.96
C VAL A 135 -13.66 -10.23 -3.51
N LEU A 136 -14.02 -9.28 -2.64
CA LEU A 136 -14.27 -9.57 -1.22
C LEU A 136 -15.40 -10.58 -1.04
N LYS A 137 -16.46 -10.51 -1.87
CA LYS A 137 -17.52 -11.52 -1.89
C LYS A 137 -17.02 -12.90 -2.33
N LYS A 138 -16.07 -12.98 -3.28
CA LYS A 138 -15.45 -14.25 -3.67
C LYS A 138 -14.56 -14.81 -2.56
N LEU A 139 -13.81 -13.95 -1.88
CA LEU A 139 -12.98 -14.31 -0.74
C LEU A 139 -13.81 -14.86 0.42
N GLU A 140 -14.93 -14.20 0.77
CA GLU A 140 -15.85 -14.67 1.83
C GLU A 140 -16.43 -16.06 1.54
N ALA A 141 -16.69 -16.36 0.27
CA ALA A 141 -17.24 -17.64 -0.15
C ALA A 141 -16.18 -18.77 -0.27
N ASP A 142 -14.89 -18.45 -0.14
CA ASP A 142 -13.79 -19.39 -0.38
C ASP A 142 -13.29 -19.99 0.94
N LEU A 143 -13.73 -21.21 1.25
CA LEU A 143 -13.36 -21.93 2.48
C LEU A 143 -11.86 -22.27 2.58
N ASN A 144 -11.11 -22.15 1.48
CA ASN A 144 -9.67 -22.35 1.46
C ASN A 144 -8.88 -21.05 1.71
N VAL A 145 -9.55 -19.91 1.88
CA VAL A 145 -8.89 -18.62 2.13
C VAL A 145 -9.24 -18.09 3.51
N TYR A 146 -8.21 -17.84 4.32
CA TYR A 146 -8.33 -17.07 5.55
C TYR A 146 -8.01 -15.62 5.26
N VAL A 147 -9.02 -14.76 5.28
CA VAL A 147 -8.83 -13.31 5.11
C VAL A 147 -8.59 -12.67 6.46
N VAL A 148 -7.51 -11.90 6.56
CA VAL A 148 -7.10 -11.17 7.76
C VAL A 148 -6.88 -9.71 7.37
N ILE A 149 -7.72 -8.83 7.88
CA ILE A 149 -7.60 -7.38 7.70
C ILE A 149 -7.09 -6.79 9.00
N ILE A 150 -5.86 -6.28 9.00
CA ILE A 150 -5.23 -5.67 10.16
C ILE A 150 -5.04 -4.19 9.85
N SER A 151 -5.74 -3.29 10.53
CA SER A 151 -5.81 -1.88 10.15
C SER A 151 -5.49 -0.94 11.30
N GLY A 152 -5.01 0.26 10.99
CA GLY A 152 -4.96 1.39 11.92
C GLY A 152 -6.29 2.14 12.05
N ARG A 153 -7.33 1.70 11.34
CA ARG A 153 -8.69 2.27 11.44
C ARG A 153 -9.39 1.81 12.71
N ASP A 154 -10.36 2.60 13.14
CA ASP A 154 -11.20 2.28 14.28
C ASP A 154 -12.15 1.10 13.98
N LYS A 155 -12.70 0.52 15.05
CA LYS A 155 -13.66 -0.59 14.99
C LYS A 155 -14.91 -0.25 14.16
N ALA A 156 -15.46 0.95 14.31
CA ALA A 156 -16.71 1.32 13.64
C ALA A 156 -16.53 1.38 12.11
N PHE A 157 -15.39 1.89 11.66
CA PHE A 157 -15.03 1.92 10.25
C PHE A 157 -14.89 0.51 9.66
N LEU A 158 -14.17 -0.37 10.36
CA LEU A 158 -14.00 -1.76 9.90
C LEU A 158 -15.33 -2.52 9.91
N GLU A 159 -16.18 -2.30 10.91
CA GLU A 159 -17.51 -2.90 10.96
C GLU A 159 -18.41 -2.41 9.82
N GLU A 160 -18.43 -1.10 9.56
CA GLU A 160 -19.20 -0.54 8.43
C GLU A 160 -18.74 -1.10 7.08
N THR A 161 -17.43 -1.29 6.92
CA THR A 161 -16.84 -1.66 5.62
C THR A 161 -16.79 -3.16 5.39
N PHE A 162 -16.46 -3.94 6.42
CA PHE A 162 -16.20 -5.39 6.33
C PHE A 162 -17.04 -6.22 7.28
N GLY A 163 -17.88 -5.62 8.13
CA GLY A 163 -18.69 -6.33 9.13
C GLY A 163 -19.59 -7.41 8.52
N GLN A 164 -20.08 -7.19 7.28
CA GLN A 164 -20.88 -8.15 6.52
C GLN A 164 -20.15 -9.46 6.16
N TYR A 165 -18.80 -9.49 6.21
CA TYR A 165 -17.99 -10.65 5.88
C TYR A 165 -17.65 -11.41 7.17
N SER A 166 -18.53 -12.34 7.54
CA SER A 166 -18.45 -13.10 8.78
C SER A 166 -17.21 -14.00 8.87
N SER A 167 -16.65 -14.43 7.74
CA SER A 167 -15.46 -15.27 7.69
C SER A 167 -14.15 -14.48 7.87
N PHE A 168 -14.19 -13.14 7.83
CA PHE A 168 -13.00 -12.32 7.89
C PHE A 168 -12.56 -12.11 9.33
N HIS A 169 -11.25 -12.25 9.56
CA HIS A 169 -10.63 -11.74 10.78
C HIS A 169 -10.39 -10.24 10.60
N LEU A 170 -10.98 -9.41 11.47
CA LEU A 170 -10.80 -7.97 11.47
C LEU A 170 -10.01 -7.55 12.69
N SER A 171 -8.99 -6.73 12.53
CA SER A 171 -8.20 -6.17 13.61
C SER A 171 -8.12 -4.66 13.46
N ALA A 172 -8.66 -3.94 14.43
CA ALA A 172 -8.73 -2.49 14.47
C ALA A 172 -7.59 -1.93 15.32
N GLU A 173 -7.22 -0.67 15.06
CA GLU A 173 -6.25 0.09 15.84
C GLU A 173 -4.97 -0.72 16.14
N TYR A 174 -4.37 -1.29 15.09
CA TYR A 174 -3.10 -2.04 15.15
C TYR A 174 -3.12 -3.30 16.02
N GLY A 175 -4.30 -3.82 16.37
CA GLY A 175 -4.43 -5.00 17.23
C GLY A 175 -5.09 -4.74 18.58
N ALA A 176 -5.51 -3.51 18.86
CA ALA A 176 -6.15 -3.20 20.14
C ALA A 176 -7.54 -3.85 20.29
N LEU A 177 -8.27 -3.94 19.18
CA LEU A 177 -9.56 -4.62 19.09
C LEU A 177 -9.55 -5.58 17.91
N TRP A 178 -10.27 -6.67 18.02
CA TRP A 178 -10.37 -7.64 16.93
C TRP A 178 -11.75 -8.31 16.91
N ARG A 179 -12.10 -8.85 15.75
CA ARG A 179 -13.22 -9.75 15.53
C ARG A 179 -12.70 -10.98 14.80
N LYS A 180 -12.75 -12.13 15.46
CA LYS A 180 -12.39 -13.41 14.83
C LYS A 180 -13.53 -13.86 13.90
N PRO A 181 -13.26 -14.71 12.91
CA PRO A 181 -14.31 -15.25 12.04
C PRO A 181 -15.43 -15.89 12.85
N GLY A 182 -16.68 -15.43 12.64
CA GLY A 182 -17.87 -15.91 13.34
C GLY A 182 -18.07 -15.40 14.78
N ASP A 183 -17.14 -14.63 15.32
CA ASP A 183 -17.20 -14.11 16.70
C ASP A 183 -17.65 -12.65 16.74
N GLU A 184 -18.02 -12.19 17.94
CA GLU A 184 -18.19 -10.78 18.26
C GLU A 184 -16.84 -10.06 18.44
N TRP A 185 -16.89 -8.73 18.43
CA TRP A 185 -15.70 -7.93 18.71
C TRP A 185 -15.21 -8.09 20.15
N ASP A 186 -13.91 -8.28 20.30
CA ASP A 186 -13.19 -8.34 21.56
C ASP A 186 -12.04 -7.32 21.56
N GLN A 187 -11.37 -7.16 22.71
CA GLN A 187 -10.32 -6.17 22.91
C GLN A 187 -9.23 -6.67 23.85
N ALA A 188 -8.08 -5.99 23.79
CA ALA A 188 -6.97 -6.28 24.67
C ALA A 188 -7.36 -6.23 26.15
N LYS A 189 -6.83 -7.15 26.95
CA LYS A 189 -7.09 -7.19 28.40
C LYS A 189 -6.66 -5.89 29.08
N ASP A 190 -7.54 -5.38 29.94
CA ASP A 190 -7.35 -4.14 30.69
C ASP A 190 -7.00 -2.96 29.77
N LEU A 191 -7.68 -2.88 28.61
CA LEU A 191 -7.41 -1.84 27.64
C LEU A 191 -7.69 -0.46 28.24
N ASP A 192 -8.86 -0.28 28.85
CA ASP A 192 -9.30 1.04 29.34
C ASP A 192 -8.39 1.55 30.48
N GLY A 193 -7.86 0.67 31.33
CA GLY A 193 -6.87 1.01 32.36
C GLY A 193 -5.53 1.50 31.80
N LYS A 194 -5.18 1.13 30.56
CA LYS A 194 -3.95 1.55 29.87
C LYS A 194 -4.08 2.87 29.11
N LEU A 195 -5.28 3.46 29.03
CA LEU A 195 -5.55 4.67 28.23
C LEU A 195 -5.31 5.99 28.97
N GLY A 196 -4.77 5.96 30.19
CA GLY A 196 -4.55 7.17 31.00
C GLY A 196 -3.71 8.26 30.30
N TRP A 197 -2.82 7.87 29.40
CA TRP A 197 -1.98 8.77 28.61
C TRP A 197 -2.76 9.64 27.59
N LYS A 198 -3.93 9.18 27.13
CA LYS A 198 -4.65 9.82 26.02
C LYS A 198 -5.02 11.25 26.36
N GLN A 199 -5.54 11.50 27.55
CA GLN A 199 -5.98 12.83 27.93
C GLN A 199 -4.82 13.82 27.95
N ASP A 200 -3.66 13.38 28.43
CA ASP A 200 -2.44 14.19 28.47
C ASP A 200 -1.97 14.60 27.08
N VAL A 201 -1.92 13.65 26.14
CA VAL A 201 -1.52 13.91 24.75
C VAL A 201 -2.57 14.72 24.00
N LYS A 202 -3.86 14.46 24.25
CA LYS A 202 -4.96 15.18 23.62
C LYS A 202 -4.91 16.67 23.96
N VAL A 203 -4.67 17.01 25.23
CA VAL A 203 -4.51 18.41 25.66
C VAL A 203 -3.38 19.11 24.89
N LEU A 204 -2.27 18.42 24.62
CA LEU A 204 -1.16 18.99 23.83
C LEU A 204 -1.56 19.23 22.37
N MET A 205 -2.25 18.26 21.75
CA MET A 205 -2.71 18.38 20.36
C MET A 205 -3.79 19.46 20.21
N ASP A 206 -4.77 19.51 21.10
CA ASP A 206 -5.82 20.53 21.11
C ASP A 206 -5.21 21.93 21.32
N ALA A 207 -4.24 22.07 22.23
CA ALA A 207 -3.55 23.33 22.47
C ALA A 207 -2.81 23.83 21.21
N LEU A 208 -2.23 22.94 20.40
CA LEU A 208 -1.65 23.32 19.11
C LEU A 208 -2.73 23.86 18.16
N VAL A 209 -3.83 23.11 17.99
CA VAL A 209 -4.91 23.46 17.07
C VAL A 209 -5.56 24.79 17.46
N ASP A 210 -5.86 24.98 18.74
CA ASP A 210 -6.51 26.19 19.25
C ASP A 210 -5.60 27.42 19.16
N LYS A 211 -4.33 27.29 19.57
CA LYS A 211 -3.35 28.39 19.51
C LYS A 211 -3.13 28.89 18.08
N HIS A 212 -3.26 28.02 17.10
CA HIS A 212 -3.03 28.32 15.68
C HIS A 212 -4.30 28.25 14.84
N LYS A 213 -5.49 28.39 15.46
CA LYS A 213 -6.79 28.25 14.78
C LYS A 213 -6.94 29.15 13.55
N ASN A 214 -6.51 30.41 13.64
CA ASN A 214 -6.56 31.37 12.53
C ASN A 214 -5.61 30.99 11.37
N LEU A 215 -4.51 30.33 11.69
CA LEU A 215 -3.51 29.86 10.72
C LEU A 215 -4.02 28.59 10.02
N PHE A 216 -4.53 27.64 10.80
CA PHE A 216 -4.98 26.34 10.30
C PHE A 216 -6.32 26.42 9.57
N GLN A 217 -7.23 27.30 9.98
CA GLN A 217 -8.55 27.49 9.36
C GLN A 217 -9.33 26.17 9.23
N GLY A 218 -9.23 25.29 10.23
CA GLY A 218 -9.89 23.98 10.25
C GLY A 218 -9.16 22.85 9.49
N ARG A 219 -8.09 23.17 8.73
CA ARG A 219 -7.31 22.19 7.96
C ARG A 219 -6.40 21.28 8.80
N VAL A 220 -6.28 21.60 10.09
CA VAL A 220 -5.56 20.81 11.09
C VAL A 220 -6.50 20.51 12.24
N TRP A 221 -6.66 19.23 12.58
CA TRP A 221 -7.65 18.79 13.57
C TRP A 221 -7.25 17.45 14.20
N VAL A 222 -7.83 17.16 15.37
CA VAL A 222 -7.54 15.94 16.15
C VAL A 222 -8.67 14.93 15.96
N GLU A 223 -8.32 13.73 15.52
CA GLU A 223 -9.17 12.55 15.55
C GLU A 223 -8.86 11.73 16.81
N GLU A 224 -9.89 11.48 17.61
CA GLU A 224 -9.79 10.58 18.76
C GLU A 224 -10.41 9.22 18.46
N LYS A 225 -9.56 8.19 18.40
CA LYS A 225 -9.96 6.78 18.34
C LYS A 225 -9.95 6.16 19.73
N LYS A 226 -10.24 4.88 19.89
CA LYS A 226 -10.27 4.28 21.24
C LYS A 226 -8.89 4.33 21.90
N THR A 227 -7.85 3.95 21.17
CA THR A 227 -6.48 3.71 21.65
C THR A 227 -5.42 4.53 20.93
N THR A 228 -5.85 5.43 20.04
CA THR A 228 -4.99 6.24 19.19
C THR A 228 -5.49 7.69 19.15
N LEU A 229 -4.57 8.64 19.09
CA LEU A 229 -4.85 10.03 18.73
C LEU A 229 -4.16 10.35 17.41
N VAL A 230 -4.87 11.00 16.49
CA VAL A 230 -4.33 11.37 15.18
C VAL A 230 -4.52 12.87 14.97
N LEU A 231 -3.43 13.61 14.80
CA LEU A 231 -3.46 14.98 14.33
C LEU A 231 -3.38 14.99 12.80
N HIS A 232 -4.50 15.28 12.14
CA HIS A 232 -4.55 15.41 10.69
C HIS A 232 -4.10 16.80 10.28
N TYR A 233 -3.23 16.90 9.27
CA TYR A 233 -2.82 18.17 8.67
C TYR A 233 -2.72 18.08 7.13
N ARG A 234 -3.38 17.08 6.55
CA ARG A 234 -3.30 16.76 5.13
C ARG A 234 -3.84 17.87 4.24
N GLU A 235 -4.99 18.44 4.58
CA GLU A 235 -5.58 19.54 3.81
C GLU A 235 -4.64 20.75 3.73
N LEU A 236 -3.76 20.93 4.72
CA LEU A 236 -2.71 21.94 4.70
C LEU A 236 -1.52 21.53 3.82
N GLN A 237 -1.12 20.26 3.86
CA GLN A 237 -0.01 19.69 3.07
C GLN A 237 -0.31 19.60 1.57
N GLU A 238 -1.57 19.35 1.18
CA GLU A 238 -1.98 19.11 -0.22
C GLU A 238 -2.22 20.40 -1.04
N ILE A 239 -1.97 21.57 -0.45
CA ILE A 239 -2.14 22.86 -1.15
C ILE A 239 -1.04 23.01 -2.20
N LYS A 240 -1.43 23.04 -3.47
CA LYS A 240 -0.51 23.06 -4.63
C LYS A 240 0.41 24.27 -4.66
N LEU A 241 -0.12 25.44 -4.30
CA LEU A 241 0.60 26.71 -4.26
C LEU A 241 0.42 27.29 -2.86
N PRO A 242 1.16 26.78 -1.86
CA PRO A 242 1.01 27.24 -0.48
C PRO A 242 1.50 28.68 -0.38
N SER A 243 0.70 29.56 0.23
CA SER A 243 1.16 30.91 0.55
C SER A 243 2.10 30.86 1.76
N LYS A 244 2.64 32.01 2.15
CA LYS A 244 3.45 32.14 3.37
C LYS A 244 2.70 31.63 4.62
N VAL A 245 1.37 31.78 4.65
CA VAL A 245 0.51 31.34 5.75
C VAL A 245 0.47 29.81 5.85
N GLU A 246 0.24 29.12 4.73
CA GLU A 246 0.24 27.66 4.71
C GLU A 246 1.61 27.06 5.08
N LEU A 247 2.69 27.65 4.55
CA LEU A 247 4.06 27.23 4.87
C LEU A 247 4.36 27.41 6.37
N GLU A 248 3.94 28.52 6.97
CA GLU A 248 4.05 28.72 8.41
C GLU A 248 3.27 27.65 9.18
N GLY A 249 2.06 27.32 8.75
CA GLY A 249 1.25 26.26 9.36
C GLY A 249 1.96 24.91 9.37
N LEU A 250 2.54 24.50 8.24
CA LEU A 250 3.33 23.26 8.14
C LEU A 250 4.56 23.28 9.06
N GLN A 251 5.22 24.43 9.20
CA GLN A 251 6.32 24.59 10.14
C GLN A 251 5.87 24.44 11.60
N LYS A 252 4.68 24.93 11.97
CA LYS A 252 4.13 24.71 13.33
C LYS A 252 3.88 23.24 13.60
N VAL A 253 3.28 22.51 12.66
CA VAL A 253 3.03 21.06 12.78
C VAL A 253 4.36 20.30 12.90
N LYS A 254 5.35 20.60 12.05
CA LYS A 254 6.67 19.95 12.11
C LYS A 254 7.40 20.23 13.43
N LYS A 255 7.30 21.45 13.95
CA LYS A 255 7.87 21.80 15.25
C LYS A 255 7.17 21.03 16.37
N PHE A 256 5.84 20.96 16.32
CA PHE A 256 5.04 20.22 17.29
C PHE A 256 5.39 18.74 17.33
N LEU A 257 5.64 18.09 16.17
CA LEU A 257 6.11 16.71 16.14
C LEU A 257 7.35 16.52 17.02
N GLY A 258 8.37 17.37 16.85
CA GLY A 258 9.59 17.30 17.66
C GLY A 258 9.38 17.65 19.14
N GLU A 259 8.45 18.56 19.45
CA GLU A 259 8.06 18.88 20.83
C GLU A 259 7.33 17.70 21.49
N LEU A 260 6.45 17.01 20.74
CA LEU A 260 5.66 15.89 21.20
C LEU A 260 6.52 14.66 21.46
N GLU A 261 7.43 14.32 20.54
CA GLU A 261 8.41 13.24 20.71
C GLU A 261 9.31 13.44 21.92
N ASN A 262 9.55 14.70 22.33
CA ASN A 262 10.40 15.03 23.46
C ASN A 262 9.65 15.31 24.76
N ASN A 263 8.31 15.31 24.73
CA ASN A 263 7.49 15.64 25.89
C ASN A 263 7.57 14.55 26.97
N GLU A 264 7.73 14.95 28.23
CA GLU A 264 7.83 14.03 29.37
C GLU A 264 6.57 13.18 29.53
N LYS A 265 5.38 13.72 29.24
CA LYS A 265 4.12 12.97 29.29
C LYS A 265 4.04 11.90 28.21
N VAL A 266 4.71 12.09 27.07
CA VAL A 266 4.79 11.08 26.02
C VAL A 266 5.85 10.04 26.36
N LYS A 267 7.02 10.48 26.82
CA LYS A 267 8.14 9.59 27.22
C LYS A 267 7.85 8.78 28.50
N GLY A 268 6.98 9.28 29.37
CA GLY A 268 6.57 8.61 30.60
C GLY A 268 5.65 7.40 30.38
N HIS A 269 5.21 7.18 29.13
CA HIS A 269 4.37 6.05 28.72
C HIS A 269 5.04 5.29 27.58
N ASP A 270 4.72 4.00 27.42
CA ASP A 270 5.17 3.18 26.28
C ASP A 270 4.39 3.53 25.01
N LEU A 271 4.59 4.75 24.50
CA LEU A 271 3.92 5.29 23.31
C LEU A 271 4.85 5.33 22.12
N LYS A 272 4.23 5.20 20.94
CA LYS A 272 4.85 5.42 19.65
C LYS A 272 4.24 6.68 19.04
N VAL A 273 5.09 7.61 18.64
CA VAL A 273 4.73 8.78 17.84
C VAL A 273 5.20 8.51 16.41
N GLU A 274 4.28 8.55 15.45
CA GLU A 274 4.58 8.31 14.04
C GLU A 274 4.01 9.45 13.20
N SER A 275 4.85 10.03 12.34
CA SER A 275 4.39 10.94 11.28
C SER A 275 4.29 10.14 9.99
N ASP A 276 3.07 9.86 9.53
CA ASP A 276 2.82 9.18 8.26
C ASP A 276 1.59 9.79 7.58
N ASN A 277 1.59 9.82 6.24
CA ASN A 277 0.42 10.22 5.46
C ASN A 277 -0.16 11.61 5.80
N ALA A 278 0.70 12.59 6.10
CA ALA A 278 0.30 13.92 6.55
C ALA A 278 -0.61 13.90 7.80
N ALA A 279 -0.30 12.98 8.71
CA ALA A 279 -0.88 12.87 10.04
C ALA A 279 0.20 12.55 11.07
N ILE A 280 0.08 13.11 12.28
CA ILE A 280 0.87 12.70 13.45
C ILE A 280 -0.01 11.77 14.27
N GLU A 281 0.39 10.51 14.35
CA GLU A 281 -0.30 9.48 15.10
C GLU A 281 0.44 9.19 16.40
N VAL A 282 -0.29 9.17 17.52
CA VAL A 282 0.20 8.70 18.82
C VAL A 282 -0.63 7.50 19.24
N ARG A 283 0.05 6.41 19.58
CA ARG A 283 -0.57 5.13 19.95
C ARG A 283 0.31 4.38 20.94
N MET A 284 -0.24 3.38 21.60
CA MET A 284 0.56 2.49 22.46
C MET A 284 1.49 1.63 21.61
N ALA A 285 2.75 1.52 22.02
CA ALA A 285 3.76 0.73 21.31
C ALA A 285 3.45 -0.78 21.33
N LEU A 286 2.69 -1.24 22.34
CA LEU A 286 2.31 -2.63 22.50
C LEU A 286 1.40 -3.17 21.39
N PHE A 287 0.66 -2.30 20.69
CA PHE A 287 -0.17 -2.69 19.56
C PHE A 287 0.61 -2.58 18.25
N ASN A 288 0.76 -3.71 17.57
CA ASN A 288 1.54 -3.83 16.37
C ASN A 288 0.90 -4.85 15.43
N LYS A 289 0.73 -4.48 14.16
CA LYS A 289 0.18 -5.36 13.13
C LYS A 289 0.98 -6.66 12.98
N GLY A 290 2.31 -6.59 13.14
CA GLY A 290 3.17 -7.78 13.07
C GLY A 290 2.88 -8.81 14.16
N GLN A 291 2.52 -8.37 15.36
CA GLN A 291 2.13 -9.28 16.44
C GLN A 291 0.81 -9.98 16.10
N ILE A 292 -0.17 -9.25 15.58
CA ILE A 292 -1.46 -9.81 15.13
C ILE A 292 -1.25 -10.79 13.97
N ALA A 293 -0.42 -10.45 12.98
CA ALA A 293 -0.11 -11.33 11.86
C ALA A 293 0.46 -12.68 12.34
N ARG A 294 1.38 -12.64 13.31
CA ARG A 294 1.93 -13.84 13.96
C ARG A 294 0.85 -14.64 14.68
N GLU A 295 0.13 -14.02 15.60
CA GLU A 295 -0.89 -14.68 16.43
C GLU A 295 -1.98 -15.33 15.58
N VAL A 296 -2.46 -14.62 14.56
CA VAL A 296 -3.47 -15.16 13.65
C VAL A 296 -2.90 -16.35 12.88
N LEU A 297 -1.69 -16.27 12.34
CA LEU A 297 -1.10 -17.36 11.58
C LEU A 297 -0.82 -18.60 12.45
N GLU A 298 -0.28 -18.40 13.65
CA GLU A 298 -0.04 -19.48 14.62
C GLU A 298 -1.35 -20.15 15.08
N SER A 299 -2.48 -19.43 15.05
CA SER A 299 -3.81 -19.99 15.35
C SER A 299 -4.40 -20.82 14.20
N LYS A 300 -3.78 -20.85 13.02
CA LYS A 300 -4.28 -21.57 11.84
C LYS A 300 -3.42 -22.79 11.54
N GLU A 301 -4.09 -23.91 11.32
CA GLU A 301 -3.45 -25.14 10.88
C GLU A 301 -3.43 -25.25 9.35
N ASN A 302 -2.37 -25.87 8.84
CA ASN A 302 -2.24 -26.26 7.43
C ASN A 302 -2.30 -25.09 6.42
N VAL A 303 -1.78 -23.92 6.78
CA VAL A 303 -1.61 -22.80 5.84
C VAL A 303 -0.45 -23.14 4.89
N GLY A 304 -0.77 -23.34 3.61
CA GLY A 304 0.22 -23.70 2.58
C GLY A 304 0.83 -22.48 1.90
N MET A 305 0.14 -21.33 1.92
CA MET A 305 0.64 -20.07 1.39
C MET A 305 0.16 -18.89 2.22
N VAL A 306 1.01 -17.88 2.36
CA VAL A 306 0.67 -16.56 2.90
C VAL A 306 0.90 -15.51 1.84
N LEU A 307 -0.12 -14.70 1.55
CA LEU A 307 -0.02 -13.47 0.77
C LEU A 307 -0.22 -12.29 1.72
N CYS A 308 0.77 -11.43 1.86
CA CYS A 308 0.71 -10.25 2.72
C CYS A 308 0.87 -8.99 1.87
N ALA A 309 -0.03 -8.02 2.03
CA ALA A 309 0.03 -6.75 1.32
C ALA A 309 -0.16 -5.55 2.27
N GLY A 310 0.59 -4.48 2.05
CA GLY A 310 0.47 -3.24 2.80
C GLY A 310 1.22 -2.07 2.15
N ASP A 311 0.99 -0.85 2.62
CA ASP A 311 1.50 0.38 1.99
C ASP A 311 2.13 1.37 2.99
N SER A 312 2.09 1.05 4.28
CA SER A 312 2.53 1.94 5.35
C SER A 312 3.74 1.39 6.10
N LYS A 313 4.42 2.27 6.83
CA LYS A 313 5.53 1.88 7.71
C LYS A 313 5.09 0.87 8.78
N ALA A 314 3.83 0.92 9.21
CA ALA A 314 3.28 -0.05 10.15
C ALA A 314 3.05 -1.44 9.52
N ASP A 315 2.90 -1.53 8.20
CA ASP A 315 2.74 -2.82 7.51
C ASP A 315 4.07 -3.56 7.35
N GLU A 316 5.18 -2.81 7.35
CA GLU A 316 6.52 -3.39 7.41
C GLU A 316 6.72 -4.27 8.65
N ASP A 317 6.03 -3.96 9.76
CA ASP A 317 6.08 -4.81 10.94
C ASP A 317 5.47 -6.20 10.68
N MET A 318 4.41 -6.30 9.87
CA MET A 318 3.87 -7.60 9.43
C MET A 318 4.84 -8.33 8.52
N ILE A 319 5.36 -7.64 7.50
CA ILE A 319 6.27 -8.20 6.50
C ILE A 319 7.51 -8.77 7.19
N LYS A 320 8.12 -8.00 8.09
CA LYS A 320 9.28 -8.42 8.90
C LYS A 320 8.99 -9.67 9.71
N VAL A 321 7.86 -9.69 10.43
CA VAL A 321 7.49 -10.83 11.27
C VAL A 321 7.24 -12.09 10.44
N LEU A 322 6.56 -11.98 9.29
CA LEU A 322 6.32 -13.11 8.40
C LEU A 322 7.63 -13.66 7.81
N HIS A 323 8.56 -12.79 7.38
CA HIS A 323 9.88 -13.22 6.93
C HIS A 323 10.67 -13.90 8.05
N GLN A 324 10.59 -13.41 9.29
CA GLN A 324 11.24 -14.04 10.45
C GLN A 324 10.65 -15.41 10.76
N MET A 325 9.32 -15.54 10.73
CA MET A 325 8.63 -16.82 10.93
C MET A 325 9.03 -17.84 9.86
N GLN A 326 9.02 -17.44 8.59
CA GLN A 326 9.45 -18.32 7.49
C GLN A 326 10.92 -18.72 7.62
N LYS A 327 11.82 -17.80 7.97
CA LYS A 327 13.25 -18.12 8.21
C LYS A 327 13.44 -19.08 9.38
N ARG A 328 12.70 -18.89 10.48
CA ARG A 328 12.81 -19.72 11.69
C ARG A 328 12.25 -21.13 11.48
N ASN A 329 11.14 -21.24 10.77
CA ASN A 329 10.52 -22.52 10.45
C ASN A 329 9.89 -22.46 9.04
N PRO A 330 10.62 -22.86 7.98
CA PRO A 330 10.09 -22.87 6.62
C PRO A 330 8.83 -23.72 6.45
N ASN A 331 8.62 -24.74 7.29
CA ASN A 331 7.42 -25.57 7.25
C ASN A 331 6.18 -24.87 7.82
N SER A 332 6.35 -23.83 8.64
CA SER A 332 5.22 -23.04 9.15
C SER A 332 4.63 -22.09 8.10
N ILE A 333 5.46 -21.66 7.13
CA ILE A 333 5.06 -20.82 6.01
C ILE A 333 5.72 -21.38 4.73
N PRO A 334 5.15 -22.46 4.15
CA PRO A 334 5.77 -23.12 2.99
C PRO A 334 5.94 -22.21 1.78
N SER A 335 5.02 -21.26 1.61
CA SER A 335 5.09 -20.22 0.58
C SER A 335 4.70 -18.88 1.18
N LEU A 336 5.53 -17.86 0.97
CA LEU A 336 5.29 -16.49 1.41
C LEU A 336 5.48 -15.56 0.22
N THR A 337 4.47 -14.72 -0.02
CA THR A 337 4.52 -13.60 -0.96
C THR A 337 4.19 -12.32 -0.21
N THR A 338 5.11 -11.36 -0.21
CA THR A 338 4.92 -10.05 0.42
C THR A 338 4.91 -8.95 -0.64
N LEU A 339 3.89 -8.09 -0.58
CA LEU A 339 3.65 -7.02 -1.54
C LEU A 339 3.64 -5.67 -0.81
N HIS A 340 4.48 -4.75 -1.26
CA HIS A 340 4.29 -3.34 -1.00
C HIS A 340 3.33 -2.78 -2.05
N VAL A 341 2.25 -2.16 -1.63
CA VAL A 341 1.39 -1.41 -2.55
C VAL A 341 1.83 0.04 -2.50
N ASP A 342 2.48 0.50 -3.56
CA ASP A 342 2.90 1.87 -3.69
C ASP A 342 1.68 2.78 -3.57
N ASN A 343 1.86 3.71 -2.67
CA ASN A 343 0.93 4.76 -2.37
C ASN A 343 1.58 6.09 -2.77
N GLY A 344 2.41 6.15 -3.80
CA GLY A 344 3.08 7.38 -4.23
C GLY A 344 3.95 8.09 -3.16
N LYS A 345 4.17 7.50 -1.97
CA LYS A 345 4.99 8.08 -0.89
C LYS A 345 6.46 8.18 -1.30
N ALA A 346 6.93 7.24 -2.12
CA ALA A 346 8.32 7.15 -2.57
C ALA A 346 8.80 8.41 -3.30
N GLY A 347 7.90 9.23 -3.86
CA GLY A 347 8.23 10.52 -4.47
C GLY A 347 8.46 11.67 -3.48
N THR A 348 7.91 11.58 -2.26
CA THR A 348 7.95 12.64 -1.24
C THR A 348 8.91 12.33 -0.09
N ASP A 349 9.11 11.05 0.21
CA ASP A 349 10.01 10.58 1.25
C ASP A 349 11.04 9.63 0.63
N LYS A 350 12.15 10.18 0.13
CA LYS A 350 13.23 9.43 -0.55
C LYS A 350 13.86 8.32 0.31
N ALA A 351 13.45 8.21 1.58
CA ALA A 351 13.99 7.27 2.57
C ALA A 351 13.06 6.08 2.87
N PHE A 352 11.84 6.02 2.34
CA PHE A 352 10.97 4.86 2.57
C PHE A 352 11.46 3.65 1.75
N HIS A 353 11.89 2.59 2.44
CA HIS A 353 12.26 1.31 1.85
C HIS A 353 11.38 0.21 2.43
N SER A 354 10.72 -0.55 1.55
CA SER A 354 9.94 -1.72 1.96
C SER A 354 10.81 -2.98 1.96
N GLU A 355 10.58 -3.86 2.94
CA GLU A 355 11.13 -5.20 2.96
C GLU A 355 10.32 -6.20 2.12
N ALA A 356 9.18 -5.78 1.55
CA ALA A 356 8.37 -6.62 0.68
C ALA A 356 9.18 -7.18 -0.50
N GLN A 357 8.84 -8.39 -0.93
CA GLN A 357 9.49 -9.04 -2.08
C GLN A 357 9.16 -8.32 -3.39
N TYR A 358 7.93 -7.81 -3.51
CA TYR A 358 7.45 -7.17 -4.73
C TYR A 358 6.75 -5.85 -4.43
N GLU A 359 6.74 -4.99 -5.45
CA GLU A 359 6.01 -3.73 -5.45
C GLU A 359 4.85 -3.79 -6.45
N VAL A 360 3.68 -3.31 -6.01
CA VAL A 360 2.46 -3.10 -6.79
C VAL A 360 2.24 -1.59 -6.86
N LYS A 361 1.93 -1.02 -8.02
CA LYS A 361 1.92 0.43 -8.24
C LYS A 361 0.85 1.19 -7.45
N ASP A 362 -0.31 0.57 -7.26
CA ASP A 362 -1.50 1.23 -6.72
C ASP A 362 -2.62 0.24 -6.35
N ALA A 363 -3.77 0.76 -5.89
CA ALA A 363 -4.93 -0.03 -5.51
C ALA A 363 -5.59 -0.71 -6.71
N GLN A 364 -5.47 -0.13 -7.91
CA GLN A 364 -6.01 -0.69 -9.15
C GLN A 364 -5.26 -1.96 -9.50
N GLU A 365 -3.93 -1.95 -9.48
CA GLU A 365 -3.10 -3.11 -9.80
C GLU A 365 -3.28 -4.20 -8.74
N PHE A 366 -3.36 -3.83 -7.45
CA PHE A 366 -3.65 -4.80 -6.39
C PHE A 366 -5.04 -5.44 -6.56
N THR A 367 -6.08 -4.64 -6.80
CA THR A 367 -7.44 -5.16 -7.07
C THR A 367 -7.45 -6.04 -8.31
N THR A 368 -6.70 -5.66 -9.36
CA THR A 368 -6.59 -6.44 -10.59
C THR A 368 -5.94 -7.80 -10.32
N LEU A 369 -4.88 -7.86 -9.52
CA LEU A 369 -4.24 -9.11 -9.10
C LEU A 369 -5.23 -10.04 -8.40
N LEU A 370 -6.03 -9.52 -7.47
CA LEU A 370 -7.05 -10.32 -6.78
C LEU A 370 -8.20 -10.76 -7.70
N ARG A 371 -8.59 -9.91 -8.67
CA ARG A 371 -9.59 -10.27 -9.69
C ARG A 371 -9.09 -11.40 -10.58
N GLU A 372 -7.84 -11.33 -11.03
CA GLU A 372 -7.20 -12.37 -11.83
C GLU A 372 -7.05 -13.68 -11.04
N PHE A 373 -6.74 -13.60 -9.73
CA PHE A 373 -6.72 -14.76 -8.83
C PHE A 373 -8.05 -15.54 -8.85
N TYR A 374 -9.19 -14.85 -9.02
CA TYR A 374 -10.52 -15.45 -9.13
C TYR A 374 -11.04 -15.60 -10.57
N GLY A 375 -10.23 -15.30 -11.59
CA GLY A 375 -10.66 -15.33 -13.00
C GLY A 375 -11.76 -14.29 -13.32
N LEU A 376 -11.86 -13.23 -12.54
CA LEU A 376 -12.78 -12.13 -12.78
C LEU A 376 -12.21 -11.18 -13.86
N PRO A 377 -13.05 -10.61 -14.73
CA PRO A 377 -12.59 -9.66 -15.74
C PRO A 377 -12.03 -8.40 -15.07
N ARG A 378 -10.99 -7.80 -15.66
CA ARG A 378 -10.43 -6.53 -15.17
C ARG A 378 -11.52 -5.46 -15.12
N GLN A 379 -11.51 -4.66 -14.07
CA GLN A 379 -12.45 -3.56 -13.88
C GLN A 379 -11.74 -2.37 -13.23
N ASP A 380 -12.07 -1.18 -13.72
CA ASP A 380 -11.56 0.07 -13.18
C ASP A 380 -12.16 0.33 -11.79
N VAL A 381 -11.30 0.53 -10.79
CA VAL A 381 -11.68 0.85 -9.40
C VAL A 381 -12.31 2.24 -9.28
N GLN A 382 -12.11 3.13 -10.26
CA GLN A 382 -12.72 4.46 -10.29
C GLN A 382 -14.13 4.45 -10.89
N LYS A 383 -14.55 3.36 -11.53
CA LYS A 383 -15.88 3.26 -12.15
C LYS A 383 -16.98 3.35 -11.08
N GLY A 384 -17.80 4.41 -11.14
CA GLY A 384 -18.88 4.66 -10.19
C GLY A 384 -18.41 5.19 -8.83
N PHE A 385 -17.13 5.54 -8.68
CA PHE A 385 -16.56 5.91 -7.39
C PHE A 385 -17.09 7.27 -6.85
N SER A 386 -17.52 8.17 -7.73
CA SER A 386 -18.15 9.44 -7.33
C SER A 386 -19.44 9.23 -6.54
N GLU A 387 -20.28 8.27 -6.95
CA GLU A 387 -21.53 7.92 -6.27
C GLU A 387 -21.25 7.28 -4.91
N ILE A 388 -20.24 6.40 -4.87
CA ILE A 388 -19.75 5.76 -3.64
C ILE A 388 -19.28 6.84 -2.63
N LYS A 389 -18.54 7.84 -3.10
CA LYS A 389 -18.05 8.96 -2.28
C LYS A 389 -19.19 9.82 -1.73
N LEU A 390 -20.16 10.18 -2.58
CA LEU A 390 -21.36 10.92 -2.17
C LEU A 390 -22.15 10.16 -1.10
N ALA A 391 -22.29 8.84 -1.26
CA ALA A 391 -22.96 8.00 -0.27
C ALA A 391 -22.19 7.97 1.07
N ALA A 392 -20.86 7.91 1.03
CA ALA A 392 -20.01 7.96 2.22
C ALA A 392 -20.14 9.30 2.96
N ASP A 393 -20.15 10.43 2.24
CA ASP A 393 -20.37 11.75 2.81
C ASP A 393 -21.76 11.87 3.47
N ALA A 394 -22.81 11.37 2.80
CA ALA A 394 -24.16 11.37 3.36
C ALA A 394 -24.25 10.55 4.66
N ARG A 395 -23.58 9.38 4.73
CA ARG A 395 -23.52 8.56 5.95
C ARG A 395 -22.78 9.29 7.08
N HIS A 396 -21.66 9.93 6.76
CA HIS A 396 -20.89 10.70 7.74
C HIS A 396 -21.69 11.87 8.32
N VAL A 397 -22.38 12.64 7.48
CA VAL A 397 -23.27 13.74 7.92
C VAL A 397 -24.37 13.21 8.85
N LYS A 398 -25.00 12.09 8.51
CA LYS A 398 -26.02 11.45 9.35
C LYS A 398 -25.47 11.02 10.71
N LYS A 399 -24.24 10.47 10.74
CA LYS A 399 -23.55 10.06 11.98
C LYS A 399 -23.25 11.26 12.87
N LEU A 400 -22.76 12.36 12.30
CA LEU A 400 -22.52 13.61 13.03
C LEU A 400 -23.81 14.19 13.61
N ALA A 401 -24.91 14.17 12.85
CA ALA A 401 -26.21 14.64 13.32
C ALA A 401 -26.74 13.78 14.48
N ALA A 402 -26.61 12.45 14.39
CA ALA A 402 -26.99 11.54 15.46
C ALA A 402 -26.16 11.72 16.73
N ALA A 403 -24.83 11.92 16.60
CA ALA A 403 -23.95 12.19 17.73
C ALA A 403 -24.29 13.51 18.44
N LYS A 404 -24.55 14.59 17.68
CA LYS A 404 -25.00 15.86 18.24
C LYS A 404 -26.34 15.74 18.97
N SER A 405 -27.25 14.90 18.46
CA SER A 405 -28.56 14.69 19.07
C SER A 405 -28.45 13.91 20.39
N LYS A 406 -27.56 12.91 20.48
CA LYS A 406 -27.28 12.20 21.73
C LYS A 406 -26.67 13.10 22.80
N ASN A 407 -25.68 13.91 22.43
CA ASN A 407 -25.03 14.85 23.36
C ASN A 407 -25.94 16.02 23.81
N ALA A 408 -27.09 16.23 23.16
CA ALA A 408 -28.07 17.23 23.56
C ALA A 408 -29.18 16.64 24.46
N GLN A 409 -29.21 15.30 24.61
CA GLN A 409 -30.15 14.55 25.45
C GLN A 409 -29.52 14.08 26.76
N GLU A 410 -28.18 14.09 26.84
CA GLU A 410 -27.36 13.97 28.06
C GLU A 410 -27.08 15.36 28.64
#